data_AF-A0A9K3I7R3-F1
#
_entry.id   AF-A0A9K3I7R3-F1
#
_cell.length_a   1.000
_cell.length_b   1.000
_cell.length_c   1.000
_cell.angle_alpha   90.00
_cell.angle_beta   90.00
_cell.angle_gamma   90.00
#
_symmetry.space_group_name_H-M   'P 1'
#
loop_
_entity.id
_entity.type
_entity.pdbx_description
1 polymer ?
#
loop_
_entity_poly.entity_id
_entity_poly.type
_entity_poly.pdbx_seq_one_letter_code
_entity_poly.pdbx_strand_id
1 'polypeptide(L)'
;MTDRVRRNLVFDRWRNFMFDRKELGPGMVLFKNYLTHMGQVDIVNICQKWAMGPGGFYRPSNRSGAKLRLHMMCFGRLWDPVTQYEKSYRSDGSAPPPLPYEFISLAENAIEDAQLHMNLLPPMLPDICVANFYSYDDRLGLHQDCDEHVDGLDRGLPVVFVSIGYSANSCMVILEMKTS
;
A
#
# COMPACT_ATOMS: atom_id res chain seq x y z
N MET A 1 -20.55 1.25 18.88
CA MET A 1 -19.90 0.60 17.72
C MET A 1 -18.44 1.00 17.73
N THR A 2 -17.51 0.05 17.79
CA THR A 2 -16.07 0.36 17.86
C THR A 2 -15.54 0.80 16.50
N ASP A 3 -14.44 1.55 16.46
CA ASP A 3 -13.83 2.01 15.19
C ASP A 3 -13.47 0.84 14.26
N ARG A 4 -13.07 -0.30 14.81
CA ARG A 4 -12.80 -1.53 14.04
C ARG A 4 -14.05 -2.10 13.37
N VAL A 5 -15.21 -2.11 14.05
CA VAL A 5 -16.46 -2.59 13.44
C VAL A 5 -16.89 -1.68 12.30
N ARG A 6 -16.71 -0.36 12.43
CA ARG A 6 -16.96 0.57 11.33
C ARG A 6 -16.06 0.32 10.14
N ARG A 7 -14.75 0.10 10.37
CA ARG A 7 -13.78 -0.23 9.32
C ARG A 7 -14.18 -1.50 8.57
N ASN A 8 -14.48 -2.59 9.28
CA ASN A 8 -14.84 -3.86 8.66
C ASN A 8 -16.07 -3.76 7.74
N LEU A 9 -17.11 -3.03 8.15
CA LEU A 9 -18.27 -2.80 7.28
C LEU A 9 -17.94 -2.06 5.98
N VAL A 10 -16.90 -1.22 5.99
CA VAL A 10 -16.44 -0.57 4.77
C VAL A 10 -15.76 -1.57 3.85
N PHE A 11 -14.88 -2.41 4.40
CA PHE A 11 -14.18 -3.42 3.63
C PHE A 11 -15.10 -4.52 3.10
N ASP A 12 -16.17 -4.89 3.79
CA ASP A 12 -17.13 -5.91 3.33
C ASP A 12 -17.72 -5.60 1.94
N ARG A 13 -17.79 -4.31 1.56
CA ARG A 13 -18.23 -3.89 0.21
C ARG A 13 -17.17 -4.11 -0.86
N TRP A 14 -15.91 -4.06 -0.46
CA TRP A 14 -14.74 -4.27 -1.33
C TRP A 14 -14.35 -5.72 -1.42
N ARG A 15 -14.66 -6.52 -0.39
CA ARG A 15 -14.27 -7.92 -0.33
C ARG A 15 -15.04 -8.75 -1.36
N ASN A 16 -14.31 -9.41 -2.25
CA ASN A 16 -14.86 -10.52 -2.98
C ASN A 16 -14.71 -11.78 -2.13
N PHE A 17 -15.82 -12.41 -1.73
CA PHE A 17 -15.78 -13.64 -0.94
C PHE A 17 -15.36 -14.88 -1.75
N MET A 18 -15.33 -14.76 -3.08
CA MET A 18 -14.87 -15.80 -4.00
C MET A 18 -13.50 -15.39 -4.58
N PHE A 19 -12.43 -15.57 -3.80
CA PHE A 19 -11.06 -15.24 -4.19
C PHE A 19 -10.17 -16.49 -4.16
N ASP A 20 -9.15 -16.52 -5.02
CA ASP A 20 -8.18 -17.62 -5.02
C ASP A 20 -7.00 -17.27 -4.13
N ARG A 21 -6.50 -18.25 -3.39
CA ARG A 21 -5.29 -18.13 -2.58
C ARG A 21 -4.16 -18.95 -3.20
N LYS A 22 -2.95 -18.39 -3.21
CA LYS A 22 -1.73 -19.11 -3.54
C LYS A 22 -0.61 -18.75 -2.57
N GLU A 23 -0.03 -19.75 -1.91
CA GLU A 23 1.22 -19.58 -1.17
C GLU A 23 2.38 -19.47 -2.16
N LEU A 24 3.20 -18.42 -2.01
CA LEU A 24 4.34 -18.15 -2.89
C LEU A 24 5.67 -18.59 -2.24
N GLY A 25 5.70 -18.68 -0.91
CA GLY A 25 6.84 -19.11 -0.11
C GLY A 25 6.55 -18.90 1.38
N PRO A 26 7.50 -19.23 2.27
CA PRO A 26 7.36 -18.97 3.70
C PRO A 26 7.02 -17.50 3.97
N GLY A 27 5.91 -17.25 4.68
CA GLY A 27 5.46 -15.89 5.02
C GLY A 27 4.88 -15.06 3.86
N MET A 28 4.68 -15.64 2.67
CA MET A 28 4.19 -14.91 1.50
C MET A 28 2.97 -15.59 0.84
N VAL A 29 1.85 -14.86 0.79
CA VAL A 29 0.57 -15.33 0.23
C VAL A 29 0.05 -14.32 -0.79
N LEU A 30 -0.51 -14.84 -1.87
CA LEU A 30 -1.19 -14.08 -2.90
C LEU A 30 -2.69 -14.38 -2.85
N PHE A 31 -3.50 -13.34 -2.71
CA PHE A 31 -4.95 -13.40 -2.92
C PHE A 31 -5.31 -12.82 -4.29
N LYS A 32 -5.72 -13.68 -5.23
CA LYS A 32 -6.20 -13.25 -6.54
C LYS A 32 -7.69 -12.99 -6.48
N ASN A 33 -8.13 -11.94 -7.18
CA ASN A 33 -9.54 -11.52 -7.20
C ASN A 33 -10.08 -11.19 -5.80
N TYR A 34 -9.22 -10.72 -4.88
CA TYR A 34 -9.60 -10.39 -3.50
C TYR A 34 -10.56 -9.20 -3.39
N LEU A 35 -10.44 -8.26 -4.33
CA LEU A 35 -11.25 -7.05 -4.40
C LEU A 35 -12.34 -7.19 -5.48
N THR A 36 -13.57 -6.81 -5.13
CA THR A 36 -14.64 -6.59 -6.10
C THR A 36 -14.27 -5.47 -7.07
N HIS A 37 -14.89 -5.45 -8.24
CA HIS A 37 -14.68 -4.38 -9.22
C HIS A 37 -14.97 -2.99 -8.63
N MET A 38 -16.05 -2.87 -7.84
CA MET A 38 -16.40 -1.63 -7.15
C MET A 38 -15.33 -1.22 -6.13
N GLY A 39 -14.77 -2.16 -5.36
CA GLY A 39 -13.68 -1.87 -4.44
C GLY A 39 -12.42 -1.37 -5.15
N GLN A 40 -12.10 -1.94 -6.33
CA GLN A 40 -11.00 -1.45 -7.16
C GLN A 40 -11.23 -0.01 -7.63
N VAL A 41 -12.46 0.32 -8.07
CA VAL A 41 -12.84 1.68 -8.49
C VAL A 41 -12.75 2.66 -7.32
N ASP A 42 -13.26 2.30 -6.15
CA ASP A 42 -13.21 3.15 -4.95
C ASP A 42 -11.78 3.47 -4.53
N ILE A 43 -10.88 2.48 -4.56
CA ILE A 43 -9.46 2.69 -4.25
C ILE A 43 -8.84 3.70 -5.22
N VAL A 44 -9.10 3.56 -6.52
CA VAL A 44 -8.60 4.51 -7.54
C VAL A 44 -9.17 5.91 -7.29
N ASN A 45 -10.45 6.03 -6.97
CA ASN A 45 -11.10 7.31 -6.68
C ASN A 45 -10.50 7.99 -5.43
N ILE A 46 -10.20 7.23 -4.38
CA ILE A 46 -9.52 7.73 -3.18
C ILE A 46 -8.14 8.29 -3.54
N CYS A 47 -7.36 7.59 -4.36
CA CYS A 47 -6.07 8.09 -4.83
C CYS A 47 -6.23 9.35 -5.70
N GLN A 48 -7.18 9.36 -6.63
CA GLN A 48 -7.44 10.50 -7.53
C GLN A 48 -7.85 11.77 -6.78
N LYS A 49 -8.61 11.65 -5.68
CA LYS A 49 -9.00 12.78 -4.84
C LYS A 49 -7.81 13.62 -4.37
N TRP A 50 -6.67 12.99 -4.11
CA TRP A 50 -5.46 13.64 -3.62
C TRP A 50 -4.39 13.86 -4.69
N ALA A 51 -4.56 13.27 -5.88
CA ALA A 51 -3.52 13.14 -6.89
C ALA A 51 -2.85 14.46 -7.27
N MET A 52 -3.64 15.53 -7.44
CA MET A 52 -3.17 16.85 -7.89
C MET A 52 -3.03 17.87 -6.75
N GLY A 53 -3.32 17.49 -5.51
CA GLY A 53 -3.24 18.36 -4.34
C GLY A 53 -1.84 18.42 -3.72
N PRO A 54 -1.63 19.30 -2.72
CA PRO A 54 -0.43 19.25 -1.88
C PRO A 54 -0.28 17.85 -1.26
N GLY A 55 0.93 17.29 -1.31
CA GLY A 55 1.20 15.92 -0.86
C GLY A 55 0.78 14.82 -1.84
N GLY A 56 0.20 15.21 -2.99
CA GLY A 56 -0.24 14.32 -4.06
C GLY A 56 0.88 13.63 -4.83
N PHE A 57 0.55 13.04 -5.98
CA PHE A 57 1.50 12.28 -6.79
C PHE A 57 2.67 13.16 -7.26
N TYR A 58 3.87 12.60 -7.15
CA TYR A 58 5.09 13.22 -7.64
C TYR A 58 6.05 12.19 -8.21
N ARG A 59 7.05 12.66 -8.95
CA ARG A 59 8.11 11.80 -9.46
C ARG A 59 9.34 11.89 -8.55
N PRO A 60 9.55 10.91 -7.64
CA PRO A 60 10.68 10.95 -6.73
C PRO A 60 12.01 10.79 -7.46
N SER A 61 13.08 11.24 -6.82
CA SER A 61 14.47 11.02 -7.25
C SER A 61 15.12 9.99 -6.35
N ASN A 62 15.99 9.15 -6.89
CA ASN A 62 16.83 8.25 -6.10
C ASN A 62 18.04 9.01 -5.50
N ARG A 63 18.91 8.31 -4.77
CA ARG A 63 20.13 8.89 -4.17
C ARG A 63 21.09 9.52 -5.17
N SER A 64 21.10 9.07 -6.44
CA SER A 64 21.93 9.69 -7.50
C SER A 64 21.25 10.91 -8.16
N GLY A 65 20.06 11.29 -7.70
CA GLY A 65 19.27 12.39 -8.25
C GLY A 65 18.42 11.99 -9.46
N ALA A 66 18.61 10.79 -10.03
CA ALA A 66 17.85 10.30 -11.16
C ALA A 66 16.38 10.07 -10.78
N LYS A 67 15.47 10.53 -11.65
CA LYS A 67 14.02 10.38 -11.44
C LYS A 67 13.59 8.92 -11.61
N LEU A 68 12.84 8.40 -10.64
CA LEU A 68 12.22 7.07 -10.74
C LEU A 68 11.20 7.06 -11.88
N ARG A 69 10.99 5.90 -12.52
CA ARG A 69 9.99 5.70 -13.58
C ARG A 69 8.65 5.28 -12.98
N LEU A 70 8.10 6.13 -12.14
CA LEU A 70 6.79 6.01 -11.52
C LEU A 70 6.38 7.35 -10.92
N HIS A 71 5.10 7.49 -10.60
CA HIS A 71 4.61 8.53 -9.71
C HIS A 71 4.29 7.91 -8.35
N MET A 72 4.71 8.57 -7.27
CA MET A 72 4.51 8.12 -5.91
C MET A 72 3.67 9.12 -5.13
N MET A 73 2.84 8.64 -4.22
CA MET A 73 2.14 9.43 -3.21
C MET A 73 2.13 8.63 -1.91
N CYS A 74 2.38 9.28 -0.78
CA CYS A 74 2.26 8.65 0.54
C CYS A 74 0.93 9.07 1.18
N PHE A 75 0.34 8.19 1.97
CA PHE A 75 -0.71 8.51 2.93
C PHE A 75 -0.22 8.18 4.35
N GLY A 76 -0.62 8.99 5.34
CA GLY A 76 -0.18 8.84 6.72
C GLY A 76 1.20 9.43 6.92
N ARG A 77 2.21 8.58 7.12
CA ARG A 77 3.62 9.02 7.18
C ARG A 77 4.22 9.24 5.80
N LEU A 78 5.29 10.01 5.75
CA LEU A 78 6.08 10.22 4.54
C LEU A 78 7.17 9.15 4.47
N TRP A 79 7.27 8.48 3.32
CA TRP A 79 8.45 7.73 2.93
C TRP A 79 9.08 8.39 1.71
N ASP A 80 10.40 8.57 1.74
CA ASP A 80 11.19 9.15 0.66
C ASP A 80 12.34 8.20 0.26
N PRO A 81 12.63 7.97 -1.04
CA PRO A 81 13.68 7.04 -1.45
C PRO A 81 15.10 7.41 -1.01
N VAL A 82 15.34 8.65 -0.57
CA VAL A 82 16.64 9.13 -0.10
C VAL A 82 16.68 9.13 1.43
N THR A 83 15.65 9.69 2.08
CA THR A 83 15.64 9.89 3.54
C THR A 83 14.73 8.93 4.30
N GLN A 84 14.12 7.95 3.63
CA GLN A 84 13.20 6.97 4.21
C GLN A 84 12.13 7.68 5.05
N TYR A 85 12.01 7.36 6.33
CA TYR A 85 11.04 7.92 7.28
C TYR A 85 11.56 9.10 8.12
N GLU A 86 12.78 9.59 7.88
CA GLU A 86 13.39 10.65 8.71
C GLU A 86 12.61 11.98 8.66
N LYS A 87 11.83 12.20 7.60
CA LYS A 87 11.11 13.45 7.36
C LYS A 87 9.61 13.26 7.49
N SER A 88 8.93 14.25 8.04
CA SER A 88 7.46 14.31 8.08
C SER A 88 6.86 15.09 6.91
N TYR A 89 7.66 15.88 6.20
CA TYR A 89 7.24 16.74 5.09
C TYR A 89 8.16 16.56 3.90
N ARG A 90 7.60 16.70 2.70
CA ARG A 90 8.35 16.70 1.45
C ARG A 90 9.23 17.94 1.33
N SER A 91 10.17 17.92 0.39
CA SER A 91 11.06 19.06 0.12
C SER A 91 10.31 20.33 -0.32
N ASP A 92 9.10 20.19 -0.86
CA ASP A 92 8.19 21.30 -1.19
C ASP A 92 7.34 21.79 0.00
N GLY A 93 7.57 21.24 1.20
CA GLY A 93 6.84 21.58 2.43
C GLY A 93 5.48 20.89 2.58
N SER A 94 5.04 20.09 1.61
CA SER A 94 3.76 19.39 1.70
C SER A 94 3.82 18.17 2.63
N ALA A 95 2.74 17.97 3.39
CA ALA A 95 2.53 16.77 4.19
C ALA A 95 1.78 15.70 3.37
N PRO A 96 1.99 14.40 3.64
CA PRO A 96 1.13 13.36 3.11
C PRO A 96 -0.34 13.57 3.52
N PRO A 97 -1.31 13.25 2.65
CA PRO A 97 -2.70 13.13 3.06
C PRO A 97 -2.90 12.10 4.20
N PRO A 98 -3.97 12.21 4.98
CA PRO A 98 -4.27 11.25 6.03
C PRO A 98 -4.52 9.85 5.46
N LEU A 99 -4.09 8.81 6.18
CA LEU A 99 -4.33 7.42 5.80
C LEU A 99 -5.83 7.09 5.82
N PRO A 100 -6.45 6.73 4.67
CA PRO A 100 -7.87 6.42 4.62
C PRO A 100 -8.21 5.21 5.50
N TYR A 101 -9.33 5.29 6.22
CA TYR A 101 -9.81 4.18 7.06
C TYR A 101 -10.07 2.92 6.24
N GLU A 102 -10.41 3.07 4.96
CA GLU A 102 -10.65 1.98 4.04
C GLU A 102 -9.37 1.21 3.71
N PHE A 103 -8.23 1.90 3.60
CA PHE A 103 -6.93 1.25 3.37
C PHE A 103 -6.45 0.52 4.63
N ILE A 104 -6.66 1.13 5.80
CA ILE A 104 -6.40 0.47 7.10
C ILE A 104 -7.23 -0.82 7.19
N SER A 105 -8.53 -0.74 6.88
CA SER A 105 -9.41 -1.90 6.93
C SER A 105 -9.00 -2.99 5.94
N LEU A 106 -8.61 -2.60 4.73
CA LEU A 106 -8.13 -3.53 3.70
C LEU A 106 -6.90 -4.31 4.17
N ALA A 107 -5.92 -3.63 4.76
CA ALA A 107 -4.73 -4.27 5.30
C ALA A 107 -5.05 -5.21 6.48
N GLU A 108 -5.82 -4.74 7.48
CA GLU A 108 -6.23 -5.54 8.65
C GLU A 108 -6.92 -6.85 8.20
N ASN A 109 -7.89 -6.75 7.27
CA ASN A 109 -8.63 -7.92 6.80
C ASN A 109 -7.78 -8.87 5.94
N ALA A 110 -6.88 -8.33 5.10
CA ALA A 110 -5.96 -9.16 4.32
C ALA A 110 -4.99 -9.94 5.23
N ILE A 111 -4.51 -9.32 6.31
CA ILE A 111 -3.66 -9.99 7.31
C ILE A 111 -4.44 -11.05 8.06
N GLU A 112 -5.67 -10.76 8.50
CA GLU A 112 -6.53 -11.74 9.17
C GLU A 112 -6.79 -12.96 8.28
N ASP A 113 -7.10 -12.76 6.99
CA ASP A 113 -7.27 -13.85 6.04
C ASP A 113 -5.98 -14.65 5.80
N ALA A 114 -4.81 -13.99 5.84
CA ALA A 114 -3.51 -14.65 5.75
C ALA A 114 -3.18 -15.47 7.02
N GLN A 115 -3.52 -14.94 8.20
CA GLN A 115 -3.32 -15.60 9.50
C GLN A 115 -4.08 -16.94 9.63
N LEU A 116 -5.19 -17.12 8.90
CA LEU A 116 -5.90 -18.40 8.84
C LEU A 116 -5.08 -19.53 8.20
N HIS A 117 -4.01 -19.19 7.49
CA HIS A 117 -3.20 -20.13 6.71
C HIS A 117 -1.70 -20.05 7.01
N MET A 118 -1.26 -18.98 7.65
CA MET A 118 0.13 -18.76 8.02
C MET A 118 0.28 -18.79 9.53
N ASN A 119 1.07 -19.76 10.00
CA ASN A 119 1.50 -19.76 11.39
C ASN A 119 2.38 -18.54 11.65
N LEU A 120 2.11 -17.83 12.75
CA LEU A 120 2.96 -16.77 13.30
C LEU A 120 3.01 -15.44 12.51
N LEU A 121 2.08 -15.17 11.60
CA LEU A 121 1.97 -13.82 11.01
C LEU A 121 1.43 -12.84 12.07
N PRO A 122 2.19 -11.82 12.52
CA PRO A 122 1.72 -10.90 13.54
C PRO A 122 0.63 -9.97 12.96
N PRO A 123 -0.34 -9.54 13.78
CA PRO A 123 -1.27 -8.47 13.37
C PRO A 123 -0.48 -7.17 13.15
N MET A 124 -0.94 -6.34 12.22
CA MET A 124 -0.34 -5.05 11.92
C MET A 124 -1.44 -4.02 11.64
N LEU A 125 -1.25 -2.80 12.16
CA LEU A 125 -2.10 -1.65 11.90
C LEU A 125 -1.27 -0.66 11.08
N PRO A 126 -1.56 -0.46 9.78
CA PRO A 126 -0.71 0.37 8.95
C PRO A 126 -0.82 1.84 9.38
N ASP A 127 0.31 2.52 9.41
CA ASP A 127 0.38 3.98 9.61
C ASP A 127 0.94 4.71 8.38
N ILE A 128 1.36 3.94 7.37
CA ILE A 128 1.70 4.43 6.04
C ILE A 128 1.05 3.59 4.95
N CYS A 129 0.67 4.26 3.86
CA CYS A 129 0.44 3.63 2.57
C CYS A 129 1.23 4.37 1.49
N VAL A 130 2.10 3.66 0.78
CA VAL A 130 2.77 4.18 -0.41
C VAL A 130 1.97 3.75 -1.64
N ALA A 131 1.38 4.73 -2.32
CA ALA A 131 0.69 4.54 -3.59
C ALA A 131 1.65 4.83 -4.74
N ASN A 132 1.96 3.79 -5.51
CA ASN A 132 2.77 3.89 -6.71
C ASN A 132 1.89 3.77 -7.95
N PHE A 133 1.99 4.74 -8.86
CA PHE A 133 1.34 4.77 -10.15
C PHE A 133 2.37 4.60 -11.26
N TYR A 134 2.18 3.55 -12.06
CA TYR A 134 3.01 3.27 -13.24
C TYR A 134 2.23 3.64 -14.49
N SER A 135 2.79 4.48 -15.35
CA SER A 135 2.28 4.72 -16.70
C SER A 135 2.67 3.56 -17.66
N TYR A 136 2.18 3.63 -18.90
CA TYR A 136 2.41 2.61 -19.94
C TYR A 136 3.90 2.26 -20.17
N ASP A 137 4.79 3.25 -20.13
CA ASP A 137 6.24 3.06 -20.35
C ASP A 137 7.05 2.89 -19.06
N ASP A 138 6.38 2.97 -17.90
CA ASP A 138 7.03 2.93 -16.60
C ASP A 138 7.32 1.48 -16.20
N ARG A 139 8.54 1.23 -15.73
CA ARG A 139 8.96 -0.05 -15.17
C ARG A 139 9.65 0.20 -13.84
N LEU A 140 9.22 -0.51 -12.81
CA LEU A 140 10.00 -0.63 -11.59
C LEU A 140 11.04 -1.72 -11.75
N GLY A 141 12.29 -1.42 -11.41
CA GLY A 141 13.30 -2.46 -11.21
C GLY A 141 12.96 -3.32 -9.98
N LEU A 142 13.54 -4.52 -9.91
CA LEU A 142 13.49 -5.34 -8.71
C LEU A 142 14.06 -4.52 -7.54
N HIS A 143 13.30 -4.39 -6.46
CA HIS A 143 13.75 -3.77 -5.22
C HIS A 143 13.17 -4.55 -4.04
N GLN A 144 13.84 -4.46 -2.91
CA GLN A 144 13.41 -5.05 -1.64
C GLN A 144 13.03 -3.92 -0.71
N ASP A 145 11.89 -4.05 -0.05
CA ASP A 145 11.48 -3.13 1.01
C ASP A 145 12.22 -3.52 2.30
N CYS A 146 13.16 -2.69 2.73
CA CYS A 146 13.98 -2.88 3.93
C CYS A 146 14.07 -1.61 4.79
N ASP A 147 13.16 -0.65 4.58
CA ASP A 147 13.31 0.70 5.10
C ASP A 147 12.56 0.93 6.43
N GLU A 148 11.88 -0.09 6.95
CA GLU A 148 11.12 -0.05 8.20
C GLU A 148 12.04 0.04 9.43
N HIS A 149 11.55 0.58 10.56
CA HIS A 149 12.33 0.61 11.79
C HIS A 149 12.76 -0.82 12.17
N VAL A 150 13.94 -0.95 12.78
CA VAL A 150 14.52 -2.25 13.18
C VAL A 150 13.52 -3.11 13.97
N ASP A 151 12.67 -2.47 14.78
CA ASP A 151 11.60 -3.14 15.54
C ASP A 151 10.52 -3.79 14.65
N GLY A 152 10.21 -3.23 13.49
CA GLY A 152 9.24 -3.80 12.54
C GLY A 152 9.81 -5.02 11.82
N LEU A 153 11.08 -4.93 11.39
CA LEU A 153 11.83 -6.01 10.75
C LEU A 153 12.08 -7.17 11.73
N ASP A 154 12.50 -6.88 12.96
CA ASP A 154 12.78 -7.88 14.00
C ASP A 154 11.51 -8.61 14.47
N ARG A 155 10.36 -7.93 14.39
CA ARG A 155 9.05 -8.51 14.72
C ARG A 155 8.38 -9.23 13.54
N GLY A 156 8.96 -9.15 12.34
CA GLY A 156 8.39 -9.75 11.13
C GLY A 156 7.01 -9.19 10.79
N LEU A 157 6.80 -7.88 10.94
CA LEU A 157 5.52 -7.27 10.60
C LEU A 157 5.20 -7.47 9.11
N PRO A 158 3.96 -7.83 8.74
CA PRO A 158 3.58 -8.02 7.35
C PRO A 158 3.56 -6.71 6.57
N VAL A 159 3.84 -6.81 5.28
CA VAL A 159 3.55 -5.75 4.29
C VAL A 159 2.40 -6.23 3.40
N VAL A 160 1.38 -5.38 3.22
CA VAL A 160 0.24 -5.69 2.34
C VAL A 160 0.39 -4.94 1.02
N PHE A 161 0.60 -5.71 -0.06
CA PHE A 161 0.63 -5.20 -1.42
C PHE A 161 -0.72 -5.41 -2.12
N VAL A 162 -1.30 -4.34 -2.64
CA VAL A 162 -2.53 -4.38 -3.44
C VAL A 162 -2.21 -3.85 -4.82
N SER A 163 -2.46 -4.67 -5.84
CA SER A 163 -2.28 -4.30 -7.24
C SER A 163 -3.64 -4.13 -7.90
N ILE A 164 -3.86 -2.97 -8.51
CA ILE A 164 -5.05 -2.65 -9.32
C ILE A 164 -4.58 -2.17 -10.68
N GLY A 165 -5.09 -2.79 -11.74
CA GLY A 165 -4.70 -2.50 -13.11
C GLY A 165 -4.91 -3.70 -14.01
N TYR A 166 -4.58 -3.54 -15.28
CA TYR A 166 -4.65 -4.63 -16.25
C TYR A 166 -3.32 -5.37 -16.30
N SER A 167 -3.36 -6.71 -16.40
CA SER A 167 -2.15 -7.51 -16.48
C SER A 167 -1.33 -7.15 -17.73
N ALA A 168 -0.05 -6.87 -17.49
CA ALA A 168 1.07 -6.86 -18.42
C ALA A 168 1.33 -5.65 -19.33
N ASN A 169 0.47 -4.61 -19.47
CA ASN A 169 0.79 -3.47 -20.36
C ASN A 169 0.00 -2.16 -20.11
N SER A 170 -0.59 -1.91 -18.93
CA SER A 170 -1.25 -0.61 -18.68
C SER A 170 -1.39 -0.31 -17.20
N CYS A 171 -1.63 0.97 -16.92
CA CYS A 171 -1.57 1.65 -15.63
C CYS A 171 -1.87 0.78 -14.42
N MET A 172 -0.88 0.69 -13.51
CA MET A 172 -1.00 -0.08 -12.27
C MET A 172 -0.88 0.86 -11.08
N VAL A 173 -1.84 0.77 -10.16
CA VAL A 173 -1.71 1.31 -8.81
C VAL A 173 -1.26 0.17 -7.91
N ILE A 174 -0.08 0.31 -7.31
CA ILE A 174 0.34 -0.54 -6.20
C ILE A 174 0.18 0.27 -4.92
N LEU A 175 -0.62 -0.24 -3.99
CA LEU A 175 -0.64 0.22 -2.62
C LEU A 175 0.22 -0.71 -1.78
N GLU A 176 1.14 -0.12 -1.04
CA GLU A 176 2.00 -0.81 -0.09
C GLU A 176 1.70 -0.27 1.30
N MET A 177 1.07 -1.09 2.13
CA MET A 177 0.60 -0.73 3.47
C MET A 177 1.45 -1.43 4.51
N LYS A 178 2.05 -0.64 5.39
CA LYS A 178 3.00 -1.09 6.41
C LYS A 178 2.95 -0.21 7.65
N THR A 179 3.69 -0.63 8.69
CA THR A 179 3.94 0.17 9.88
C THR A 179 5.41 0.56 9.88
N SER A 180 5.72 1.86 9.95
CA SER A 180 7.10 2.34 9.98
C SER A 180 7.73 2.24 11.36
#